data_AF-Q5V6V9-F1
#
_entry.id   AF-Q5V6V9-F1
#
_cell.length_a   1.000
_cell.length_b   1.000
_cell.length_c   1.000
_cell.angle_alpha   90.00
_cell.angle_beta   90.00
_cell.angle_gamma   90.00
#
_symmetry.space_group_name_H-M   'P 1'
#
loop_
_entity.id
_entity.type
_entity.pdbx_description
1 polymer ?
#
loop_
_entity_poly.entity_id
_entity_poly.type
_entity_poly.pdbx_seq_one_letter_code
_entity_poly.pdbx_strand_id
1 'polypeptide(L)'
;MDDQPSGPPETEIATLLEQGNEADAVAALERLSTAGPATQQACLRSLKAAADEQPELFDGVLPSLTDFLQDSGRPTRLTTAKLVVTISEGAPDSVVPVVPTLAERLADESEFYYVRARCAEALGYVAVDHPDAVVSPAVVADLRIGL
;
A
#
# COMPACT_ATOMS: atom_id res chain seq x y z
N MET A 1 -15.90 31.21 -0.37
CA MET A 1 -16.53 30.28 -1.31
C MET A 1 -15.95 28.95 -0.91
N ASP A 2 -16.68 28.28 -0.02
CA ASP A 2 -16.18 27.12 0.71
C ASP A 2 -16.34 25.90 -0.19
N ASP A 3 -15.30 25.58 -0.95
CA ASP A 3 -15.15 24.25 -1.51
C ASP A 3 -14.70 23.33 -0.38
N GLN A 4 -15.67 22.75 0.32
CA GLN A 4 -15.42 21.57 1.14
C GLN A 4 -15.67 20.34 0.26
N PRO A 5 -14.71 19.39 0.18
CA PRO A 5 -14.98 18.10 -0.44
C PRO A 5 -16.17 17.47 0.29
N SER A 6 -17.20 17.09 -0.46
CA SER A 6 -18.50 16.65 0.08
C SER A 6 -18.51 15.18 0.55
N GLY A 7 -17.39 14.71 1.11
CA GLY A 7 -17.23 13.35 1.61
C GLY A 7 -16.65 13.35 3.04
N PRO A 8 -16.82 12.25 3.80
CA PRO A 8 -16.14 12.10 5.07
C PRO A 8 -14.60 12.15 4.89
N PRO A 9 -13.84 12.65 5.88
CA PRO A 9 -12.40 12.90 5.72
C PRO A 9 -11.62 11.63 5.35
N GLU A 10 -12.12 10.44 5.71
CA GLU A 10 -11.50 9.17 5.36
C GLU A 10 -11.57 8.78 3.87
N THR A 11 -12.53 9.33 3.11
CA THR A 11 -12.68 9.06 1.66
C THR A 11 -12.02 10.12 0.78
N GLU A 12 -11.44 11.17 1.38
CA GLU A 12 -10.84 12.30 0.65
C GLU A 12 -9.81 11.81 -0.38
N ILE A 13 -8.87 10.96 0.05
CA ILE A 13 -7.80 10.45 -0.82
C ILE A 13 -8.38 9.61 -1.96
N ALA A 14 -9.32 8.70 -1.67
CA ALA A 14 -9.94 7.87 -2.70
C ALA A 14 -10.66 8.72 -3.75
N THR A 15 -11.39 9.76 -3.31
CA THR A 15 -12.06 10.70 -4.19
C THR A 15 -11.07 11.46 -5.09
N LEU A 16 -9.93 11.87 -4.55
CA LEU A 16 -8.87 12.54 -5.34
C LEU A 16 -8.28 11.61 -6.39
N LEU A 17 -8.06 10.33 -6.07
CA LEU A 17 -7.57 9.33 -7.01
C LEU A 17 -8.59 9.07 -8.13
N GLU A 18 -9.87 8.91 -7.80
CA GLU A 18 -10.97 8.76 -8.79
C GLU A 18 -11.07 9.96 -9.73
N GLN A 19 -10.74 11.16 -9.25
CA GLN A 19 -10.69 12.39 -10.05
C GLN A 19 -9.40 12.54 -10.87
N GLY A 20 -8.45 11.61 -10.74
CA GLY A 20 -7.14 11.68 -11.38
C GLY A 20 -6.23 12.77 -10.83
N ASN A 21 -6.51 13.27 -9.62
CA ASN A 21 -5.75 14.33 -8.98
C ASN A 21 -4.64 13.77 -8.09
N GLU A 22 -3.64 13.20 -8.74
CA GLU A 22 -2.53 12.49 -8.09
C GLU A 22 -1.73 13.39 -7.14
N ALA A 23 -1.43 14.63 -7.55
CA ALA A 23 -0.65 15.56 -6.73
C ALA A 23 -1.34 15.90 -5.41
N ASP A 24 -2.65 16.15 -5.44
CA ASP A 24 -3.43 16.42 -4.23
C ASP A 24 -3.61 15.14 -3.40
N ALA A 25 -3.73 13.97 -4.03
CA ALA A 25 -3.79 12.69 -3.33
C ALA A 25 -2.48 12.40 -2.57
N VAL A 26 -1.31 12.69 -3.16
CA VAL A 26 -0.01 12.60 -2.49
C VAL A 26 0.06 13.59 -1.31
N ALA A 27 -0.33 14.84 -1.51
CA ALA A 27 -0.36 15.83 -0.42
C ALA A 27 -1.33 15.41 0.70
N ALA A 28 -2.43 14.72 0.38
CA ALA A 28 -3.36 14.16 1.35
C ALA A 28 -2.77 12.97 2.12
N LEU A 29 -2.01 12.08 1.46
CA LEU A 29 -1.25 11.00 2.10
C LEU A 29 -0.17 11.54 3.06
N GLU A 30 0.54 12.61 2.67
CA GLU A 30 1.50 13.28 3.54
C GLU A 30 0.83 13.83 4.80
N ARG A 31 -0.32 14.52 4.65
CA ARG A 31 -1.12 14.96 5.80
C ARG A 31 -1.56 13.79 6.67
N LEU A 32 -2.01 12.70 6.05
CA LEU A 32 -2.45 11.48 6.75
C LEU A 32 -1.32 10.86 7.58
N SER A 33 -0.06 10.92 7.12
CA SER A 33 1.10 10.38 7.87
C SER A 33 1.25 11.02 9.25
N THR A 34 0.84 12.28 9.40
CA THR A 34 0.90 13.03 10.66
C THR A 34 -0.39 12.94 11.48
N ALA A 35 -1.45 12.33 10.93
CA ALA A 35 -2.73 12.20 11.58
C ALA A 35 -2.71 11.13 12.69
N GLY A 36 -3.71 11.17 13.57
CA GLY A 36 -3.85 10.18 14.63
C GLY A 36 -4.11 8.77 14.09
N PRO A 37 -3.72 7.69 14.81
CA PRO A 37 -3.83 6.31 14.32
C PRO A 37 -5.24 5.89 13.89
N ALA A 38 -6.28 6.41 14.54
CA ALA A 38 -7.67 6.14 14.16
C ALA A 38 -8.02 6.70 12.78
N THR A 39 -7.49 7.88 12.44
CA THR A 39 -7.72 8.53 11.13
C THR A 39 -6.94 7.80 10.05
N GLN A 40 -5.66 7.51 10.28
CA GLN A 40 -4.86 6.64 9.39
C GLN A 40 -5.58 5.33 9.07
N GLN A 41 -6.09 4.66 10.10
CA GLN A 41 -6.83 3.41 9.94
C GLN A 41 -8.11 3.55 9.13
N ALA A 42 -8.89 4.61 9.34
CA ALA A 42 -10.12 4.85 8.60
C ALA A 42 -9.80 5.09 7.11
N CYS A 43 -8.84 5.98 6.81
CA CYS A 43 -8.43 6.29 5.44
C CYS A 43 -7.87 5.06 4.72
N LEU A 44 -6.96 4.31 5.35
CA LEU A 44 -6.37 3.11 4.71
C LEU A 44 -7.40 2.03 4.42
N ARG A 45 -8.45 1.90 5.24
CA ARG A 45 -9.58 0.99 4.93
C ARG A 45 -10.42 1.49 3.76
N SER A 46 -10.66 2.80 3.69
CA SER A 46 -11.35 3.40 2.55
C SER A 46 -10.56 3.19 1.25
N LEU A 47 -9.25 3.40 1.29
CA LEU A 47 -8.38 3.15 0.13
C LEU A 47 -8.38 1.67 -0.26
N LYS A 48 -8.43 0.75 0.71
CA LYS A 48 -8.55 -0.68 0.41
C LYS A 48 -9.86 -1.02 -0.29
N ALA A 49 -10.97 -0.41 0.12
CA ALA A 49 -12.24 -0.58 -0.59
C ALA A 49 -12.19 -0.03 -2.01
N ALA A 50 -11.58 1.15 -2.22
CA ALA A 50 -11.38 1.70 -3.56
C ALA A 50 -10.49 0.80 -4.44
N ALA A 51 -9.41 0.25 -3.88
CA ALA A 51 -8.54 -0.68 -4.61
C ALA A 51 -9.21 -2.01 -4.97
N ASP A 52 -10.18 -2.48 -4.18
CA ASP A 52 -10.98 -3.68 -4.52
C ASP A 52 -11.83 -3.44 -5.80
N GLU A 53 -12.16 -2.18 -6.11
CA GLU A 53 -12.97 -1.80 -7.27
C GLU A 53 -12.11 -1.35 -8.47
N GLN A 54 -11.08 -0.53 -8.22
CA GLN A 54 -10.25 0.14 -9.23
C GLN A 54 -8.77 0.20 -8.79
N PRO A 55 -8.02 -0.91 -8.85
CA PRO A 55 -6.63 -0.98 -8.41
C PRO A 55 -5.67 -0.08 -9.19
N GLU A 56 -5.97 0.24 -10.45
CA GLU A 56 -5.19 1.11 -11.34
C GLU A 56 -5.18 2.60 -10.91
N LEU A 57 -6.06 2.99 -9.99
CA LEU A 57 -6.07 4.35 -9.44
C LEU A 57 -4.79 4.69 -8.66
N PHE A 58 -4.00 3.68 -8.31
CA PHE A 58 -2.90 3.82 -7.36
C PHE A 58 -1.51 3.94 -7.98
N ASP A 59 -1.38 3.85 -9.31
CA ASP A 59 -0.10 3.83 -10.06
C ASP A 59 0.90 4.89 -9.63
N GLY A 60 0.45 6.15 -9.49
CA GLY A 60 1.32 7.28 -9.17
C GLY A 60 1.53 7.53 -7.67
N VAL A 61 0.74 6.90 -6.80
CA VAL A 61 0.75 7.19 -5.35
C VAL A 61 1.34 6.08 -4.49
N LEU A 62 1.67 4.93 -5.10
CA LEU A 62 2.23 3.77 -4.40
C LEU A 62 3.47 4.08 -3.55
N PRO A 63 4.46 4.86 -4.03
CA PRO A 63 5.61 5.20 -3.20
C PRO A 63 5.20 5.85 -1.87
N SER A 64 4.37 6.90 -1.91
CA SER A 64 3.86 7.59 -0.72
C SER A 64 2.97 6.71 0.15
N LEU A 65 2.21 5.80 -0.47
CA LEU A 65 1.38 4.84 0.28
C LEU A 65 2.24 3.81 1.03
N THR A 66 3.36 3.38 0.44
CA THR A 66 4.25 2.39 1.09
C THR A 66 5.01 2.92 2.30
N ASP A 67 5.08 4.23 2.51
CA ASP A 67 5.63 4.82 3.74
C ASP A 67 4.88 4.34 5.00
N PHE A 68 3.57 4.05 4.87
CA PHE A 68 2.77 3.51 5.97
C PHE A 68 3.13 2.06 6.33
N LEU A 69 3.96 1.36 5.53
CA LEU A 69 4.57 0.07 5.90
C LEU A 69 5.67 0.24 6.96
N GLN A 70 6.12 1.45 7.24
CA GLN A 70 7.09 1.76 8.30
C GLN A 70 6.44 2.46 9.51
N ASP A 71 5.11 2.61 9.50
CA ASP A 71 4.38 3.28 10.58
C ASP A 71 4.62 2.59 11.94
N SER A 72 4.73 3.39 13.00
CA SER A 72 4.93 2.87 14.37
C SER A 72 3.82 1.92 14.82
N GLY A 73 2.59 2.15 14.35
CA GLY A 73 1.40 1.36 14.61
C GLY A 73 1.33 0.11 13.74
N ARG A 74 1.48 -1.05 14.37
CA ARG A 74 1.28 -2.36 13.71
C ARG A 74 -0.04 -2.47 12.93
N PRO A 75 -1.20 -1.97 13.41
CA PRO A 75 -2.42 -2.00 12.61
C PRO A 75 -2.28 -1.23 11.28
N THR A 76 -1.57 -0.10 11.28
CA THR A 76 -1.36 0.75 10.09
C THR A 76 -0.51 0.02 9.07
N ARG A 77 0.61 -0.56 9.51
CA ARG A 77 1.45 -1.41 8.64
C ARG A 77 0.66 -2.58 8.03
N LEU A 78 -0.14 -3.27 8.85
CA LEU A 78 -0.92 -4.43 8.38
C LEU A 78 -2.02 -4.04 7.38
N THR A 79 -2.76 -2.96 7.63
CA THR A 79 -3.79 -2.49 6.68
C THR A 79 -3.15 -2.04 5.37
N THR A 80 -2.01 -1.33 5.45
CA THR A 80 -1.23 -0.92 4.27
C THR A 80 -0.77 -2.13 3.46
N ALA A 81 -0.18 -3.14 4.11
CA ALA A 81 0.26 -4.35 3.41
C ALA A 81 -0.90 -5.08 2.72
N LYS A 82 -2.10 -5.14 3.34
CA LYS A 82 -3.30 -5.72 2.71
C LYS A 82 -3.82 -4.90 1.53
N LEU A 83 -3.71 -3.57 1.61
CA LEU A 83 -4.03 -2.68 0.50
C LEU A 83 -3.07 -2.93 -0.68
N VAL A 84 -1.76 -3.02 -0.42
CA VAL A 84 -0.79 -3.33 -1.48
C VAL A 84 -1.04 -4.71 -2.10
N VAL A 85 -1.43 -5.73 -1.31
CA VAL A 85 -1.87 -7.03 -1.86
C VAL A 85 -3.05 -6.86 -2.83
N THR A 86 -4.06 -6.08 -2.44
CA THR A 86 -5.25 -5.83 -3.28
C THR A 86 -4.86 -5.18 -4.61
N ILE A 87 -3.98 -4.18 -4.56
CA ILE A 87 -3.47 -3.51 -5.76
C ILE A 87 -2.61 -4.46 -6.60
N SER A 88 -1.75 -5.27 -5.98
CA SER A 88 -0.88 -6.22 -6.70
C SER A 88 -1.70 -7.28 -7.45
N GLU A 89 -2.83 -7.71 -6.89
CA GLU A 89 -3.70 -8.70 -7.52
C GLU A 89 -4.37 -8.19 -8.80
N GLY A 90 -4.77 -6.90 -8.83
CA GLY A 90 -5.50 -6.33 -9.96
C GLY A 90 -4.67 -5.43 -10.90
N ALA A 91 -3.58 -4.85 -10.41
CA ALA A 91 -2.69 -3.93 -11.13
C ALA A 91 -1.21 -4.15 -10.72
N PRO A 92 -0.60 -5.30 -11.06
CA PRO A 92 0.77 -5.64 -10.65
C PRO A 92 1.84 -4.68 -11.22
N ASP A 93 1.62 -4.12 -12.42
CA ASP A 93 2.51 -3.13 -13.06
C ASP A 93 2.77 -1.92 -12.14
N SER A 94 1.73 -1.46 -11.46
CA SER A 94 1.71 -0.33 -10.52
C SER A 94 2.59 -0.56 -9.29
N VAL A 95 2.84 -1.83 -8.96
CA VAL A 95 3.56 -2.24 -7.74
C VAL A 95 5.05 -2.46 -8.00
N VAL A 96 5.46 -2.65 -9.26
CA VAL A 96 6.87 -2.82 -9.65
C VAL A 96 7.80 -1.76 -9.02
N PRO A 97 7.46 -0.45 -9.01
CA PRO A 97 8.34 0.57 -8.43
C PRO A 97 8.60 0.41 -6.92
N VAL A 98 7.71 -0.26 -6.18
CA VAL A 98 7.79 -0.42 -4.71
C VAL A 98 8.18 -1.83 -4.27
N VAL A 99 8.52 -2.71 -5.21
CA VAL A 99 9.06 -4.06 -4.91
C VAL A 99 10.22 -4.04 -3.90
N PRO A 100 11.21 -3.12 -3.99
CA PRO A 100 12.28 -3.05 -2.99
C PRO A 100 11.76 -2.84 -1.56
N THR A 101 10.76 -1.96 -1.38
CA THR A 101 10.15 -1.69 -0.07
C THR A 101 9.43 -2.93 0.48
N LEU A 102 8.72 -3.67 -0.37
CA LEU A 102 8.06 -4.91 0.03
C LEU A 102 9.06 -6.00 0.41
N ALA A 103 10.16 -6.11 -0.35
CA ALA A 103 11.25 -7.02 -0.05
C ALA A 103 11.91 -6.72 1.30
N GLU A 104 12.19 -5.45 1.60
CA GLU A 104 12.74 -5.03 2.88
C GLU A 104 11.81 -5.36 4.06
N ARG A 105 10.49 -5.22 3.86
CA ARG A 105 9.50 -5.63 4.88
C ARG A 105 9.38 -7.13 5.04
N LEU A 106 9.51 -7.90 3.96
CA LEU A 106 9.57 -9.35 4.00
C LEU A 106 10.81 -9.85 4.77
N ALA A 107 11.96 -9.24 4.55
CA ALA A 107 13.24 -9.61 5.15
C ALA A 107 13.38 -9.24 6.65
N ASP A 108 12.53 -8.36 7.16
CA ASP A 108 12.60 -7.94 8.57
C ASP A 108 12.05 -9.00 9.53
N GLU A 109 12.96 -9.78 10.13
CA GLU A 109 12.61 -10.81 11.11
C GLU A 109 11.97 -10.27 12.40
N SER A 110 12.14 -8.98 12.70
CA SER A 110 11.49 -8.33 13.86
C SER A 110 10.06 -7.87 13.56
N GLU A 111 9.69 -7.82 12.28
CA GLU A 111 8.35 -7.42 11.86
C GLU A 111 7.32 -8.48 12.21
N PHE A 112 6.10 -8.02 12.47
CA PHE A 112 4.97 -8.90 12.71
C PHE A 112 4.72 -9.82 11.51
N TYR A 113 4.68 -11.12 11.75
CA TYR A 113 4.64 -12.14 10.69
C TYR A 113 3.52 -11.93 9.66
N TYR A 114 2.34 -11.43 10.06
CA TYR A 114 1.26 -11.16 9.11
C TYR A 114 1.60 -10.03 8.14
N VAL A 115 2.38 -9.02 8.54
CA VAL A 115 2.83 -7.96 7.62
C VAL A 115 3.79 -8.57 6.61
N ARG A 116 4.78 -9.34 7.08
CA ARG A 116 5.73 -10.06 6.21
C ARG A 116 5.00 -10.98 5.21
N ALA A 117 4.01 -11.73 5.68
CA ALA A 117 3.20 -12.62 4.85
C ALA A 117 2.44 -11.86 3.75
N ARG A 118 1.91 -10.68 4.05
CA ARG A 118 1.22 -9.84 3.05
C ARG A 118 2.20 -9.22 2.06
N CYS A 119 3.40 -8.84 2.48
CA CYS A 119 4.45 -8.41 1.56
C CYS A 119 4.88 -9.55 0.62
N ALA A 120 5.05 -10.78 1.12
CA ALA A 120 5.33 -11.94 0.27
C ALA A 120 4.21 -12.24 -0.72
N GLU A 121 2.94 -12.14 -0.29
CA GLU A 121 1.78 -12.33 -1.17
C GLU A 121 1.73 -11.28 -2.29
N ALA A 122 1.92 -10.00 -1.97
CA ALA A 122 1.99 -8.92 -2.95
C ALA A 122 3.13 -9.16 -3.97
N LEU A 123 4.33 -9.51 -3.48
CA LEU A 123 5.46 -9.88 -4.34
C LEU A 123 5.14 -11.09 -5.22
N GLY A 124 4.37 -12.05 -4.71
CA GLY A 124 3.90 -13.22 -5.47
C GLY A 124 2.99 -12.86 -6.64
N TYR A 125 2.08 -11.90 -6.46
CA TYR A 125 1.26 -11.38 -7.56
C TYR A 125 2.11 -10.66 -8.61
N VAL A 126 3.03 -9.79 -8.19
CA VAL A 126 3.97 -9.12 -9.11
C VAL A 126 4.82 -10.14 -9.87
N ALA A 127 5.22 -11.24 -9.24
CA ALA A 127 6.04 -12.30 -9.85
C ALA A 127 5.41 -12.95 -11.09
N VAL A 128 4.07 -12.96 -11.17
CA VAL A 128 3.34 -13.61 -12.26
C VAL A 128 3.65 -12.92 -13.59
N ASP A 129 3.66 -11.59 -13.58
CA ASP A 129 3.84 -10.76 -14.79
C ASP A 129 5.25 -10.16 -14.88
N HIS A 130 5.89 -9.89 -13.73
CA HIS A 130 7.22 -9.27 -13.60
C HIS A 130 8.17 -10.14 -12.76
N PRO A 131 8.46 -11.39 -13.16
CA PRO A 131 9.33 -12.27 -12.38
C PRO A 131 10.71 -11.65 -12.14
N ASP A 132 11.28 -10.98 -13.13
CA ASP A 132 12.60 -10.35 -13.03
C ASP A 132 12.68 -9.26 -11.94
N ALA A 133 11.55 -8.66 -11.56
CA ALA A 133 11.49 -7.68 -10.48
C ALA A 133 11.67 -8.31 -9.09
N VAL A 134 11.29 -9.58 -8.91
CA VAL A 134 11.17 -10.23 -7.58
C VAL A 134 12.08 -11.45 -7.39
N VAL A 135 12.80 -11.90 -8.41
CA VAL A 135 13.65 -13.12 -8.37
C VAL A 135 15.07 -12.89 -7.81
N SER A 136 15.33 -11.78 -7.12
CA SER A 136 16.64 -11.60 -6.49
C SER A 136 16.90 -12.73 -5.47
N PRO A 137 18.13 -13.28 -5.37
CA PRO A 137 18.40 -14.37 -4.44
C PRO A 137 18.04 -14.07 -2.98
N ALA A 138 18.16 -12.80 -2.57
CA ALA A 138 17.75 -12.35 -1.24
C ALA A 138 16.23 -12.49 -1.05
N VAL A 139 15.42 -11.90 -1.95
CA VAL A 139 13.96 -11.99 -1.88
C VAL A 139 13.50 -13.44 -1.87
N VAL A 140 14.04 -14.29 -2.75
CA VAL A 140 13.67 -15.71 -2.82
C VAL A 140 14.04 -16.45 -1.53
N ALA A 141 15.15 -16.10 -0.87
CA ALA A 141 15.51 -16.69 0.41
C ALA A 141 14.52 -16.31 1.53
N ASP A 142 13.94 -15.10 1.45
CA ASP A 142 13.05 -14.54 2.47
C ASP A 142 11.56 -14.90 2.24
N LEU A 143 11.18 -15.46 1.08
CA LEU A 143 9.85 -16.04 0.80
C LEU A 143 9.48 -17.24 1.71
N ARG A 144 10.36 -17.61 2.64
CA ARG A 144 10.13 -18.59 3.70
C ARG A 144 9.19 -18.00 4.77
N ILE A 145 7.93 -17.76 4.41
CA ILE A 145 6.89 -17.43 5.38
C ILE A 145 6.50 -18.71 6.12
N GLY A 146 7.21 -19.00 7.22
CA GLY A 146 6.80 -20.04 8.16
C GLY A 146 5.61 -19.58 9.01
N LEU A 147 4.60 -20.44 9.16
CA LEU A 147 3.57 -20.33 10.20
C LEU A 147 4.14 -20.72 11.57
#